data_AF-A0A9E0XV85-F1
#
_entry.id   AF-A0A9E0XV85-F1
#
_cell.length_a   1.000
_cell.length_b   1.000
_cell.length_c   1.000
_cell.angle_alpha   90.00
_cell.angle_beta   90.00
_cell.angle_gamma   90.00
#
_symmetry.space_group_name_H-M   'P 1'
#
loop_
_entity.id
_entity.type
_entity.pdbx_description
1 polymer ?
#
loop_
_entity_poly.entity_id
_entity_poly.type
_entity_poly.pdbx_seq_one_letter_code
_entity_poly.pdbx_strand_id
1 'polypeptide(L)'
;MNSSKLSVLVGLLAASTLAAAHGPTRQKVVTEQQIAAPPEQVWETMGNFQDMSWHPAIAKTEGEGGNTPGAGSVSLRERTAAAPSPGRGPSTGVTRTTIRLRS
;
A
#
# COMPACT_ATOMS: atom_id res chain seq x y z
N MET A 1 36.33 28.68 27.46
CA MET A 1 35.20 27.76 27.18
C MET A 1 35.17 26.72 28.29
N ASN A 2 34.09 26.64 29.05
CA ASN A 2 34.01 25.83 30.28
C ASN A 2 33.77 24.34 29.95
N SER A 3 34.50 23.44 30.60
CA SER A 3 34.52 22.00 30.37
C SER A 3 33.13 21.34 30.42
N SER A 4 32.21 21.93 31.19
CA SER A 4 30.79 21.51 31.26
C SER A 4 30.04 21.70 29.94
N LYS A 5 30.32 22.75 29.16
CA LYS A 5 29.70 22.95 27.83
C LYS A 5 30.25 21.98 26.79
N LEU A 6 31.54 21.61 26.90
CA LEU A 6 32.16 20.59 26.07
C LEU A 6 31.57 19.19 26.32
N SER A 7 31.27 18.86 27.59
CA SER A 7 30.67 17.58 27.95
C SER A 7 29.21 17.45 27.48
N VAL A 8 28.42 18.53 27.55
CA VAL A 8 27.04 18.56 27.01
C VAL A 8 27.02 18.42 25.49
N LEU A 9 27.96 19.05 24.78
CA LEU A 9 28.05 18.97 23.32
C LEU A 9 28.41 17.54 22.85
N VAL A 10 29.35 16.87 23.52
CA VAL A 10 29.73 15.48 23.22
C VAL A 10 28.58 14.51 23.50
N GLY A 11 27.82 14.72 24.58
CA GLY A 11 26.64 13.91 24.88
C GLY A 11 25.54 14.02 23.82
N LEU A 12 25.33 15.21 23.26
CA LEU A 12 24.31 15.44 22.23
C LEU A 12 24.69 14.83 20.87
N LEU A 13 25.99 14.84 20.52
CA LEU A 13 26.50 14.21 19.29
C LEU A 13 26.42 12.68 19.34
N ALA A 14 26.69 12.06 20.49
CA ALA A 14 26.64 10.60 20.64
C ALA A 14 25.23 10.02 20.47
N ALA A 15 24.19 10.78 20.87
CA ALA A 15 22.79 10.35 20.78
C ALA A 15 22.25 10.25 19.34
N SER A 16 22.93 10.86 18.35
CA SER A 16 22.48 10.88 16.96
C SER A 16 22.70 9.57 16.18
N THR A 17 23.46 8.62 16.75
CA THR A 17 23.87 7.38 16.06
C THR A 17 22.90 6.20 16.22
N LEU A 18 21.83 6.34 17.01
CA LEU A 18 20.86 5.27 17.30
C LEU A 18 19.68 5.21 16.31
N ALA A 19 19.71 5.97 15.22
CA ALA A 19 18.67 5.92 14.19
C ALA A 19 18.80 4.64 13.33
N ALA A 20 18.13 3.56 13.74
CA ALA A 20 17.99 2.36 12.93
C ALA A 20 16.97 2.58 11.78
N ALA A 21 17.36 3.35 10.78
CA ALA A 21 16.55 3.62 9.59
C ALA A 21 16.62 2.47 8.55
N HIS A 22 16.55 1.22 9.00
CA HIS A 22 16.43 0.09 8.09
C HIS A 22 15.01 0.05 7.55
N GLY A 23 14.85 0.38 6.28
CA GLY A 23 13.61 0.12 5.56
C GLY A 23 13.35 -1.40 5.51
N PRO A 24 12.07 -1.83 5.46
CA PRO A 24 11.74 -3.22 5.17
C PRO A 24 12.51 -3.69 3.94
N THR A 25 13.16 -4.86 4.04
CA THR A 25 13.79 -5.47 2.87
C THR A 25 12.72 -5.73 1.80
N ARG A 26 13.13 -5.76 0.53
CA ARG A 26 12.18 -5.96 -0.58
C ARG A 26 11.51 -7.33 -0.40
N GLN A 27 10.23 -7.35 -0.05
CA GLN A 27 9.47 -8.59 0.15
C GLN A 27 8.88 -9.06 -1.17
N LYS A 28 9.16 -10.31 -1.54
CA LYS A 28 8.47 -11.03 -2.62
C LYS A 28 7.69 -12.18 -1.99
N VAL A 29 6.36 -12.16 -2.15
CA VAL A 29 5.48 -13.27 -1.76
C VAL A 29 4.91 -13.86 -3.04
N VAL A 30 4.95 -15.19 -3.16
CA VAL A 30 4.30 -15.92 -4.25
C VAL A 30 3.25 -16.80 -3.59
N THR A 31 2.00 -16.64 -4.02
CA THR A 31 0.86 -17.44 -3.55
C THR A 31 0.19 -18.04 -4.77
N GLU A 32 0.01 -19.36 -4.75
CA GLU A 32 -0.71 -20.10 -5.79
C GLU A 32 -1.99 -20.67 -5.18
N GLN A 33 -3.10 -20.55 -5.90
CA GLN A 33 -4.39 -21.09 -5.49
C GLN A 33 -5.04 -21.76 -6.70
N GLN A 34 -5.41 -23.03 -6.53
CA GLN A 34 -6.16 -23.74 -7.57
C GLN A 34 -7.63 -23.32 -7.52
N ILE A 35 -8.15 -22.89 -8.68
CA ILE A 35 -9.54 -22.51 -8.88
C ILE A 35 -10.17 -23.55 -9.79
N ALA A 36 -11.26 -24.18 -9.35
CA ALA A 36 -11.99 -25.17 -10.13
C ALA A 36 -12.95 -24.50 -11.13
N ALA A 37 -12.41 -23.66 -12.01
CA ALA A 37 -13.15 -22.97 -13.07
C ALA A 37 -12.31 -22.90 -14.36
N PRO A 38 -12.94 -22.87 -15.54
CA PRO A 38 -12.26 -22.60 -16.79
C PRO A 38 -11.55 -21.24 -16.77
N PRO A 39 -10.37 -21.09 -17.40
CA PRO A 39 -9.63 -19.83 -17.46
C PRO A 39 -10.46 -18.65 -17.99
N GLU A 40 -11.36 -18.92 -18.94
CA GLU A 40 -12.21 -17.91 -19.57
C GLU A 40 -13.16 -17.28 -18.55
N GLN A 41 -13.80 -18.10 -17.70
CA GLN A 41 -14.70 -17.61 -16.65
C GLN A 41 -13.95 -16.79 -15.59
N VAL A 42 -12.72 -17.22 -15.28
CA VAL A 42 -11.83 -16.48 -14.37
C VAL A 42 -11.50 -15.11 -14.98
N TRP A 43 -11.16 -15.07 -16.26
CA TRP A 43 -10.85 -13.84 -16.98
C TRP A 43 -12.07 -12.93 -17.16
N GLU A 44 -13.27 -13.47 -17.37
CA GLU A 44 -14.51 -12.68 -17.39
C GLU A 44 -14.74 -11.95 -16.06
N THR A 45 -14.35 -12.56 -14.94
CA THR A 45 -14.50 -11.98 -13.61
C THR A 45 -13.47 -10.88 -13.31
N MET A 46 -12.22 -11.03 -13.77
CA MET A 46 -11.10 -10.15 -13.35
C MET A 46 -10.45 -9.33 -14.48
N GLY A 47 -10.78 -9.61 -15.74
CA GLY A 47 -10.11 -9.05 -16.92
C GLY A 47 -10.51 -7.61 -17.23
N ASN A 48 -11.55 -7.09 -16.59
CA ASN A 48 -11.91 -5.68 -16.67
C ASN A 48 -11.09 -4.86 -15.67
N PHE A 49 -10.16 -4.05 -16.17
CA PHE A 49 -9.25 -3.23 -15.35
C PHE A 49 -9.99 -2.24 -14.44
N GLN A 50 -11.20 -1.83 -14.82
CA GLN A 50 -12.01 -0.86 -14.08
C GLN A 50 -12.85 -1.51 -12.97
N ASP A 51 -12.96 -2.83 -12.97
CA ASP A 51 -13.76 -3.59 -12.02
C ASP A 51 -12.86 -4.36 -11.03
N MET A 52 -12.96 -3.99 -9.76
CA MET A 52 -12.31 -4.69 -8.64
C MET A 52 -13.34 -5.22 -7.62
N SER A 53 -14.58 -5.48 -8.06
CA SER A 53 -15.62 -6.06 -7.21
C SER A 53 -15.25 -7.44 -6.64
N TRP A 54 -14.41 -8.19 -7.35
CA TRP A 54 -13.90 -9.49 -6.93
C TRP A 54 -12.91 -9.41 -5.76
N HIS A 55 -12.31 -8.25 -5.48
CA HIS A 55 -11.29 -8.10 -4.43
C HIS A 55 -11.92 -7.69 -3.10
N PRO A 56 -11.77 -8.47 -2.02
CA PRO A 56 -12.51 -8.27 -0.77
C PRO A 56 -12.21 -6.92 -0.08
N ALA A 57 -10.99 -6.41 -0.25
CA ALA A 57 -10.57 -5.14 0.35
C ALA A 57 -11.09 -3.91 -0.41
N ILE A 58 -11.68 -4.04 -1.61
CA ILE A 58 -12.14 -2.88 -2.38
C ILE A 58 -13.63 -2.64 -2.10
N ALA A 59 -13.96 -1.37 -1.86
CA ALA A 59 -15.34 -0.91 -1.63
C ALA A 59 -15.92 -0.18 -2.84
N LYS A 60 -15.09 0.58 -3.57
CA LYS A 60 -15.53 1.34 -4.74
C LYS A 60 -14.42 1.50 -5.77
N THR A 61 -14.80 1.46 -7.05
CA THR A 61 -13.96 1.88 -8.18
C THR A 61 -14.61 3.04 -8.93
N GLU A 62 -13.79 3.95 -9.44
CA GLU A 62 -14.18 5.00 -10.38
C GLU A 62 -13.09 5.05 -11.46
N GLY A 63 -13.44 4.77 -12.72
CA GLY A 63 -12.44 4.62 -13.78
C GLY A 63 -12.81 5.34 -15.09
N GLU A 64 -11.77 5.79 -15.80
CA GLU A 64 -11.80 6.48 -17.08
C GLU A 64 -10.94 5.75 -18.12
N GLY A 65 -11.26 5.89 -19.41
CA GLY A 65 -10.42 5.37 -20.52
C GLY A 65 -10.48 3.85 -20.75
N GLY A 66 -11.30 3.12 -19.99
CA GLY A 66 -11.55 1.69 -20.16
C GLY A 66 -10.29 0.82 -20.02
N ASN A 67 -10.26 -0.30 -20.74
CA ASN A 67 -9.15 -1.26 -20.74
C ASN A 67 -8.05 -0.91 -21.77
N THR A 68 -8.02 0.33 -22.27
CA THR A 68 -7.08 0.76 -23.30
C THR A 68 -5.73 1.12 -22.67
N PRO A 69 -4.62 0.46 -23.04
CA PRO A 69 -3.29 0.80 -22.55
C PRO A 69 -2.95 2.28 -22.80
N GLY A 70 -2.39 2.95 -21.80
CA GLY A 70 -2.03 4.37 -21.87
C GLY A 70 -3.19 5.35 -21.64
N ALA A 71 -4.45 4.92 -21.75
CA ALA A 71 -5.63 5.74 -21.48
C ALA A 71 -6.37 5.33 -20.20
N GLY A 72 -6.38 4.03 -19.89
CA GLY A 72 -7.09 3.47 -18.74
C GLY A 72 -6.55 3.97 -17.40
N SER A 73 -7.45 4.45 -16.54
CA SER A 73 -7.15 4.74 -15.14
C SER A 73 -8.30 4.35 -14.24
N VAL A 74 -7.98 3.83 -13.05
CA VAL A 74 -8.94 3.48 -12.00
C VAL A 74 -8.52 4.08 -10.67
N SER A 75 -9.45 4.71 -9.98
CA SER A 75 -9.30 5.10 -8.58
C SER A 75 -10.05 4.12 -7.69
N LEU A 76 -9.35 3.59 -6.70
CA LEU A 76 -9.84 2.58 -5.77
C LEU A 76 -10.07 3.20 -4.40
N ARG A 77 -11.17 2.81 -3.76
CA ARG A 77 -11.39 3.05 -2.34
C ARG A 77 -11.44 1.72 -1.62
N GLU A 78 -10.61 1.59 -0.59
CA GLU A 78 -10.59 0.42 0.26
C GLU A 78 -11.81 0.39 1.17
N ARG A 79 -12.30 -0.82 1.46
CA ARG A 79 -13.25 -1.08 2.51
C ARG A 79 -12.51 -0.91 3.82
N THR A 80 -12.85 0.12 4.59
CA THR A 80 -12.27 0.33 5.92
C THR A 80 -12.44 -0.95 6.73
N ALA A 81 -11.31 -1.57 7.11
CA ALA A 81 -11.32 -2.74 7.98
C ALA A 81 -11.97 -2.34 9.31
N ALA A 82 -12.99 -3.09 9.74
CA ALA A 82 -13.54 -2.94 11.07
C ALA A 82 -12.48 -3.33 12.11
N ALA A 83 -12.32 -2.44 13.10
CA ALA A 83 -11.43 -2.45 14.27
C ALA A 83 -9.92 -2.25 14.01
N PRO A 84 -9.30 -1.19 14.56
CA PRO A 84 -7.84 -1.08 14.61
C PRO A 84 -7.27 -2.24 15.44
N SER A 85 -6.15 -2.81 14.97
CA SER A 85 -5.34 -3.74 15.76
C SER A 85 -5.05 -3.13 17.14
N PRO A 86 -5.22 -3.86 18.25
CA PRO A 86 -5.03 -3.31 19.59
C PRO A 86 -3.61 -2.77 19.71
N GLY A 87 -3.47 -1.45 19.83
CA GLY A 87 -2.19 -0.74 19.92
C GLY A 87 -1.87 0.22 18.77
N ARG A 88 -2.64 0.22 17.67
CA ARG A 88 -2.50 1.24 16.61
C ARG A 88 -3.63 2.27 16.75
N GLY A 89 -3.31 3.52 17.06
CA GLY A 89 -4.29 4.61 17.12
C GLY A 89 -5.07 4.74 15.80
N PRO A 90 -6.25 5.40 15.78
CA PRO A 90 -7.07 5.49 14.59
C PRO A 90 -6.30 6.19 13.46
N SER A 91 -5.87 5.43 12.45
CA SER A 91 -5.38 6.01 11.21
C SER A 91 -6.59 6.52 10.44
N THR A 92 -6.93 7.78 10.64
CA THR A 92 -7.94 8.48 9.83
C THR A 92 -7.37 8.73 8.43
N GLY A 93 -7.16 7.67 7.67
CA GLY A 93 -6.66 7.70 6.31
C GLY A 93 -7.68 7.04 5.40
N VAL A 94 -8.40 7.84 4.61
CA VAL A 94 -9.05 7.31 3.41
C VAL A 94 -7.92 7.04 2.42
N THR A 95 -7.41 5.81 2.39
CA THR A 95 -6.41 5.41 1.39
C THR A 95 -7.11 5.38 0.03
N ARG A 96 -6.84 6.40 -0.79
CA ARG A 96 -7.26 6.46 -2.18
C ARG A 96 -6.06 6.19 -3.05
N THR A 97 -6.12 5.09 -3.80
CA THR A 97 -5.04 4.67 -4.70
C THR A 97 -5.52 4.80 -6.13
N THR A 98 -4.75 5.48 -6.97
CA THR A 98 -4.99 5.57 -8.41
C THR A 98 -4.01 4.68 -9.15
N ILE A 99 -4.51 3.76 -9.96
CA ILE A 99 -3.72 2.88 -10.82
C ILE A 99 -3.93 3.33 -12.26
N ARG A 100 -2.84 3.39 -13.04
CA ARG A 100 -2.88 3.74 -14.46
C ARG A 100 -2.39 2.56 -15.29
N LEU A 101 -3.10 2.29 -16.38
CA LEU A 101 -2.71 1.31 -17.37
C LEU A 101 -1.62 1.93 -18.24
N ARG A 102 -0.39 1.43 -18.15
CA ARG A 102 0.74 1.92 -18.96
C ARG A 102 0.75 1.23 -20.32
N SER A 103 1.24 1.94 -21.34
CA SER A 103 1.47 1.45 -22.71
C SER A 103 2.61 0.43 -22.77
#